data_AF-A0A2A4J990-F1
#
_entry.id   AF-A0A2A4J990-F1
#
_cell.length_a   1.000
_cell.length_b   1.000
_cell.length_c   1.000
_cell.angle_alpha   90.00
_cell.angle_beta   90.00
_cell.angle_gamma   90.00
#
_symmetry.space_group_name_H-M   'P 1'
#
loop_
_entity.id
_entity.type
_entity.pdbx_description
1 polymer ?
#
loop_
_entity_poly.entity_id
_entity_poly.type
_entity_poly.pdbx_seq_one_letter_code
_entity_poly.pdbx_strand_id
1 'polypeptide(L)'
;MADATLEELLRGRGNFEAELERFNNFLNSLTSSYLDSAHKTALQSRISFMLALYDDFDMFQTELEVLSENVDDMFVERERIESRYFALVARAKFTLKHGRASSPALVPALPVEDVRQHGSDCGHGLVQLPEMDLSCIPSETSTGILASRGVKADSISSSTLWR
;
A
#
# COMPACT_ATOMS: atom_id res chain seq x y z
N MET A 1 15.20 8.00 36.14
CA MET A 1 15.60 8.66 34.87
C MET A 1 15.32 7.73 33.70
N ALA A 2 15.97 6.57 33.59
CA ALA A 2 15.70 5.60 32.51
C ALA A 2 14.21 5.19 32.38
N ASP A 3 13.54 4.98 33.51
CA ASP A 3 12.11 4.62 33.57
C ASP A 3 11.18 5.69 32.96
N ALA A 4 11.47 6.97 33.22
CA ALA A 4 10.68 8.07 32.66
C ALA A 4 10.84 8.19 31.14
N THR A 5 12.05 7.93 30.63
CA THR A 5 12.33 7.91 29.19
C THR A 5 11.63 6.72 28.51
N LEU A 6 11.62 5.54 29.13
CA LEU A 6 10.92 4.37 28.61
C LEU A 6 9.41 4.64 28.49
N GLU A 7 8.78 5.19 29.52
CA GLU A 7 7.36 5.56 29.51
C GLU A 7 7.03 6.62 28.44
N GLU A 8 7.93 7.58 28.21
CA GLU A 8 7.77 8.58 27.16
C GLU A 8 7.77 7.95 25.76
N LEU A 9 8.66 7.00 25.51
CA LEU A 9 8.76 6.27 24.25
C LEU A 9 7.56 5.35 24.02
N LEU A 10 7.13 4.61 25.06
CA LEU A 10 5.93 3.76 25.01
C LEU A 10 4.68 4.59 24.71
N ARG A 11 4.58 5.78 25.30
CA ARG A 11 3.51 6.73 25.00
C ARG A 11 3.59 7.25 23.55
N GLY A 12 4.79 7.52 23.05
CA GLY A 12 5.03 7.88 21.65
C GLY A 12 4.50 6.81 20.69
N ARG A 13 4.85 5.54 20.94
CA ARG A 13 4.34 4.38 20.19
C ARG A 13 2.82 4.26 20.29
N GLY A 14 2.25 4.37 21.49
CA GLY A 14 0.80 4.31 21.69
C GLY A 14 0.05 5.41 20.93
N ASN A 15 0.61 6.62 20.86
CA ASN A 15 0.05 7.71 20.06
C ASN A 15 0.07 7.39 18.56
N PHE A 16 1.15 6.80 18.06
CA PHE A 16 1.25 6.34 16.67
C PHE A 16 0.12 5.35 16.32
N GLU A 17 -0.09 4.35 17.18
CA GLU A 17 -1.15 3.37 17.00
C GLU A 17 -2.55 3.98 17.01
N ALA A 18 -2.79 4.97 17.89
CA ALA A 18 -4.04 5.70 17.92
C ALA A 18 -4.28 6.48 16.62
N GLU A 19 -3.24 7.09 16.04
CA GLU A 19 -3.34 7.74 14.73
C GLU A 19 -3.58 6.75 13.59
N LEU A 20 -2.96 5.57 13.61
CA LEU A 20 -3.29 4.50 12.66
C LEU A 20 -4.75 4.10 12.72
N GLU A 21 -5.31 3.98 13.93
CA GLU A 21 -6.73 3.68 14.13
C GLU A 21 -7.63 4.80 13.59
N ARG A 22 -7.31 6.06 13.91
CA ARG A 22 -8.04 7.23 13.36
C ARG A 22 -7.99 7.28 11.85
N PHE A 23 -6.83 6.98 11.26
CA PHE A 23 -6.67 6.94 9.81
C PHE A 23 -7.45 5.79 9.18
N ASN A 24 -7.42 4.61 9.77
CA ASN A 24 -8.24 3.48 9.35
C ASN A 24 -9.73 3.81 9.36
N ASN A 25 -10.22 4.42 10.44
CA ASN A 25 -11.62 4.82 10.56
C ASN A 25 -12.03 5.86 9.52
N PHE A 26 -11.16 6.83 9.23
CA PHE A 26 -11.38 7.76 8.13
C PHE A 26 -11.46 7.03 6.78
N LEU A 27 -10.54 6.11 6.49
CA LEU A 27 -10.57 5.35 5.24
C LEU A 27 -11.82 4.47 5.12
N ASN A 28 -12.32 3.92 6.23
CA ASN A 28 -13.55 3.12 6.24
C ASN A 28 -14.80 3.98 6.06
N SER A 29 -14.76 5.28 6.41
CA SER A 29 -15.88 6.20 6.18
C SER A 29 -15.93 6.72 4.73
N LEU A 30 -14.85 6.58 3.96
CA LEU A 30 -14.86 6.86 2.53
C LEU A 30 -15.68 5.80 1.80
N THR A 31 -16.87 6.17 1.33
CA THR A 31 -17.70 5.30 0.48
C THR A 31 -17.01 5.05 -0.87
N SER A 32 -16.98 3.78 -1.29
CA SER A 32 -16.08 3.27 -2.33
C SER A 32 -16.32 3.81 -3.75
N SER A 33 -17.47 4.44 -4.02
CA SER A 33 -17.85 4.82 -5.38
C SER A 33 -17.55 6.26 -5.75
N TYR A 34 -17.46 7.18 -4.77
CA TYR A 34 -17.34 8.60 -5.08
C TYR A 34 -16.56 9.39 -4.02
N LEU A 35 -15.47 10.06 -4.45
CA LEU A 35 -14.71 11.00 -3.63
C LEU A 35 -14.82 12.40 -4.22
N ASP A 36 -15.47 13.32 -3.50
CA ASP A 36 -15.45 14.73 -3.87
C ASP A 36 -14.06 15.37 -3.67
N SER A 37 -13.93 16.62 -4.10
CA SER A 37 -12.67 17.38 -3.99
C SER A 37 -12.20 17.55 -2.55
N ALA A 38 -13.14 17.73 -1.60
CA ALA A 38 -12.81 17.90 -0.19
C ALA A 38 -12.28 16.60 0.41
N HIS A 39 -12.91 15.46 0.12
CA HIS A 39 -12.45 14.14 0.54
C HIS A 39 -11.08 13.81 -0.03
N LYS A 40 -10.82 14.11 -1.31
CA LYS A 40 -9.51 13.91 -1.94
C LYS A 40 -8.43 14.75 -1.28
N THR A 41 -8.70 16.03 -1.06
CA THR A 41 -7.76 16.95 -0.39
C THR A 41 -7.47 16.48 1.03
N ALA A 42 -8.50 16.14 1.80
CA ALA A 42 -8.35 15.67 3.17
C ALA A 42 -7.62 14.33 3.26
N LEU A 43 -7.86 13.41 2.31
CA LEU A 43 -7.13 12.14 2.20
C LEU A 43 -5.65 12.38 1.87
N GLN A 44 -5.34 13.30 0.95
CA GLN A 44 -3.97 13.66 0.62
C GLN A 44 -3.22 14.24 1.82
N SER A 45 -3.83 15.17 2.56
CA SER A 45 -3.25 15.73 3.79
C SER A 45 -3.00 14.65 4.84
N ARG A 46 -3.93 13.71 5.02
CA ARG A 46 -3.76 12.60 5.96
C ARG A 46 -2.65 11.63 5.54
N ILE A 47 -2.52 11.34 4.24
CA ILE A 47 -1.39 10.54 3.74
C ILE A 47 -0.07 11.24 4.07
N SER A 48 0.05 12.55 3.80
CA SER A 48 1.26 13.31 4.13
C SER A 48 1.55 13.31 5.63
N PHE A 49 0.53 13.48 6.47
CA PHE A 49 0.67 13.40 7.92
C PHE A 49 1.17 12.02 8.37
N MET A 50 0.57 10.93 7.88
CA MET A 50 0.99 9.57 8.23
C MET A 50 2.43 9.28 7.80
N LEU A 51 2.87 9.80 6.64
CA LEU A 51 4.26 9.64 6.17
C LEU A 51 5.25 10.30 7.12
N ALA A 52 4.96 11.52 7.59
CA ALA A 52 5.83 12.23 8.54
C ALA A 52 5.80 11.56 9.93
N LEU A 53 4.62 11.12 10.37
CA LEU A 53 4.44 10.47 11.66
C LEU A 53 5.20 9.14 11.76
N TYR A 54 5.46 8.47 10.63
CA TYR A 54 6.26 7.24 10.60
C TYR A 54 7.70 7.48 11.02
N ASP A 55 8.30 8.61 10.65
CA ASP A 55 9.68 8.94 11.03
C ASP A 55 9.81 9.08 12.56
N ASP A 56 8.78 9.65 13.21
CA ASP A 56 8.71 9.73 14.67
C ASP A 56 8.58 8.34 15.32
N PHE A 57 7.73 7.47 14.74
CA PHE A 57 7.59 6.09 15.21
C PHE A 57 8.89 5.30 15.08
N ASP A 58 9.60 5.41 13.95
CA ASP A 58 10.86 4.70 13.72
C ASP A 58 11.91 5.11 14.76
N MET A 59 11.97 6.39 15.11
CA MET A 59 12.82 6.90 16.19
C MET A 59 12.45 6.25 17.54
N PHE A 60 11.18 6.35 17.95
CA PHE A 60 10.76 5.83 19.26
C PHE A 60 10.95 4.32 19.36
N GLN A 61 10.61 3.60 18.30
CA GLN A 61 10.71 2.15 18.25
C GLN A 61 12.16 1.68 18.28
N THR A 62 13.07 2.38 17.58
CA THR A 62 14.51 2.09 17.65
C THR A 62 15.07 2.31 19.05
N GLU A 63 14.69 3.39 19.72
CA GLU A 63 15.13 3.64 21.11
C GLU A 63 14.57 2.57 22.08
N LEU A 64 13.32 2.14 21.89
CA LEU A 64 12.72 1.04 22.65
C LEU A 64 13.48 -0.27 22.46
N GLU A 65 13.89 -0.59 21.23
CA GLU A 65 14.67 -1.79 20.91
C GLU A 65 16.05 -1.78 21.57
N VAL A 66 16.67 -0.61 21.70
CA VAL A 66 17.96 -0.44 22.38
C VAL A 66 17.83 -0.57 23.91
N LEU A 67 16.73 -0.09 24.48
CA LEU A 67 16.52 -0.06 25.93
C LEU A 67 15.86 -1.33 26.50
N SER A 68 15.17 -2.12 25.65
CA SER A 68 14.43 -3.31 26.08
C SER A 68 15.35 -4.47 26.45
N GLU A 69 15.03 -5.15 27.56
CA GLU A 69 15.64 -6.44 27.90
C GLU A 69 15.13 -7.58 27.00
N ASN A 70 13.92 -7.42 26.42
CA ASN A 70 13.34 -8.35 25.47
C ASN A 70 13.19 -7.68 24.10
N VAL A 71 14.26 -7.75 23.31
CA VAL A 71 14.32 -7.11 21.98
C VAL A 71 13.46 -7.85 20.96
N ASP A 72 13.31 -9.17 21.09
CA ASP A 72 12.49 -9.99 20.17
C ASP A 72 11.02 -9.53 20.19
N ASP A 73 10.46 -9.28 21.39
CA ASP A 73 9.12 -8.73 21.54
C ASP A 73 8.99 -7.34 20.88
N MET A 74 10.04 -6.52 20.94
CA MET A 74 10.03 -5.20 20.30
C MET A 74 10.04 -5.31 18.77
N PHE A 75 10.81 -6.23 18.19
CA PHE A 75 10.81 -6.46 16.74
C PHE A 75 9.49 -7.02 16.24
N VAL A 76 8.87 -7.96 16.97
CA VAL A 76 7.53 -8.47 16.64
C VAL A 76 6.51 -7.33 16.63
N GLU A 77 6.59 -6.44 17.62
CA GLU A 77 5.68 -5.30 17.72
C GLU A 77 5.90 -4.29 16.59
N ARG A 78 7.16 -4.00 16.24
CA ARG A 78 7.51 -3.18 15.07
C ARG A 78 6.87 -3.76 13.81
N GLU A 79 7.09 -5.04 13.52
CA GLU A 79 6.56 -5.69 12.32
C GLU A 79 5.03 -5.60 12.25
N ARG A 80 4.34 -5.81 13.38
CA ARG A 80 2.88 -5.70 13.49
C ARG A 80 2.39 -4.29 13.14
N ILE A 81 3.02 -3.27 13.73
CA ILE A 81 2.64 -1.87 13.53
C ILE A 81 2.96 -1.41 12.11
N GLU A 82 4.16 -1.70 11.60
CA GLU A 82 4.60 -1.33 10.26
C GLU A 82 3.73 -1.99 9.17
N SER A 83 3.44 -3.28 9.32
CA SER A 83 2.55 -4.00 8.40
C SER A 83 1.19 -3.31 8.28
N ARG A 84 0.64 -2.87 9.41
CA ARG A 84 -0.62 -2.14 9.45
C ARG A 84 -0.51 -0.76 8.82
N TYR A 85 0.55 -0.02 9.13
CA TYR A 85 0.84 1.29 8.55
C TYR A 85 0.94 1.22 7.02
N PHE A 86 1.78 0.35 6.49
CA PHE A 86 2.01 0.23 5.06
C PHE A 86 0.74 -0.22 4.32
N ALA A 87 -0.04 -1.15 4.89
CA ALA A 87 -1.32 -1.56 4.33
C ALA A 87 -2.31 -0.38 4.24
N LEU A 88 -2.42 0.43 5.29
CA LEU A 88 -3.31 1.60 5.32
C LEU A 88 -2.86 2.70 4.35
N VAL A 89 -1.56 3.00 4.29
CA VAL A 89 -1.00 3.99 3.35
C VAL A 89 -1.18 3.54 1.91
N ALA A 90 -0.95 2.25 1.62
CA ALA A 90 -1.18 1.69 0.29
C ALA A 90 -2.66 1.78 -0.11
N ARG A 91 -3.58 1.38 0.79
CA ARG A 91 -5.03 1.51 0.59
C ARG A 91 -5.43 2.97 0.33
N ALA A 92 -4.92 3.90 1.13
CA ALA A 92 -5.18 5.32 0.98
C ALA A 92 -4.71 5.88 -0.37
N LYS A 93 -3.47 5.57 -0.77
CA LYS A 93 -2.91 5.98 -2.06
C LYS A 93 -3.70 5.37 -3.23
N PHE A 94 -4.13 4.12 -3.10
CA PHE A 94 -5.00 3.48 -4.09
C PHE A 94 -6.35 4.20 -4.19
N THR A 95 -7.02 4.44 -3.07
CA THR A 95 -8.30 5.16 -3.00
C THR A 95 -8.21 6.57 -3.60
N LEU A 96 -7.13 7.30 -3.34
CA LEU A 96 -6.91 8.64 -3.90
C LEU A 96 -6.77 8.63 -5.43
N LYS A 97 -6.04 7.64 -5.98
CA LYS A 97 -5.81 7.51 -7.43
C LYS A 97 -7.05 7.05 -8.19
N HIS A 98 -7.87 6.18 -7.60
CA HIS A 98 -8.98 5.52 -8.29
C HIS A 98 -10.36 6.08 -7.93
N GLY A 99 -10.47 6.95 -6.92
CA GLY A 99 -11.72 7.61 -6.57
C GLY A 99 -12.20 8.51 -7.73
N ARG A 100 -13.31 8.14 -8.37
CA ARG A 100 -13.94 9.00 -9.39
C ARG A 100 -14.28 10.34 -8.75
N ALA A 101 -13.91 11.44 -9.41
CA ALA A 101 -14.50 12.74 -9.10
C ALA A 101 -15.97 12.69 -9.55
N SER A 102 -16.89 13.38 -8.87
CA SER A 102 -18.21 13.55 -9.42
C SER A 102 -17.98 14.64 -10.41
N SER A 103 -18.26 14.26 -11.65
CA SER A 103 -18.60 15.27 -12.60
C SER A 103 -19.77 16.04 -11.99
N PRO A 104 -19.71 17.38 -11.91
CA PRO A 104 -20.93 18.16 -11.89
C PRO A 104 -21.57 17.93 -13.26
N ALA A 105 -22.27 16.81 -13.40
CA ALA A 105 -22.99 16.48 -14.61
C ALA A 105 -24.14 17.49 -14.70
N LEU A 106 -23.90 18.49 -15.55
CA LEU A 106 -24.85 19.26 -16.32
C LEU A 106 -26.29 18.75 -16.14
N VAL A 107 -27.11 19.58 -15.52
CA VAL A 107 -28.57 19.48 -15.61
C VAL A 107 -28.90 19.32 -17.10
N PRO A 108 -29.48 18.19 -17.56
CA PRO A 108 -30.03 18.15 -18.90
C PRO A 108 -31.17 19.17 -18.92
N ALA A 109 -30.97 20.27 -19.64
CA ALA A 109 -32.09 21.14 -20.00
C ALA A 109 -33.11 20.25 -20.71
N LEU A 110 -34.30 20.13 -20.10
CA LEU A 110 -35.43 19.40 -20.66
C LEU A 110 -35.64 19.82 -22.12
N PRO A 111 -35.57 18.91 -23.09
CA PRO A 111 -36.16 19.17 -24.39
C PRO A 111 -37.68 19.12 -24.20
N VAL A 112 -38.34 20.20 -24.59
CA VAL A 112 -39.78 20.24 -24.79
C VAL A 112 -40.19 19.06 -25.69
N GLU A 113 -41.16 18.29 -25.19
CA GLU A 113 -41.82 17.15 -25.83
C GLU A 113 -42.06 17.37 -27.34
N ASP A 114 -41.60 16.43 -28.18
CA ASP A 114 -42.35 16.05 -29.37
C ASP A 114 -42.50 14.53 -29.42
N VAL A 115 -43.76 14.12 -29.47
CA VAL A 115 -44.21 12.74 -29.57
C VAL A 115 -43.97 12.24 -30.99
N ARG A 116 -43.26 11.12 -31.15
CA ARG A 116 -43.65 10.04 -32.09
C ARG A 116 -42.81 8.77 -31.92
N GLN A 117 -43.50 7.67 -32.24
CA GLN A 117 -43.25 6.28 -31.89
C GLN A 117 -42.12 5.62 -32.71
N HIS A 118 -41.71 4.44 -32.20
CA HIS A 118 -41.40 3.21 -32.94
C HIS A 118 -39.92 2.77 -32.97
N GLY A 119 -39.66 1.56 -32.47
CA GLY A 119 -38.46 0.78 -32.77
C GLY A 119 -37.75 0.20 -31.55
N SER A 120 -38.19 -0.98 -31.12
CA SER A 120 -37.43 -1.87 -30.25
C SER A 120 -36.22 -2.40 -31.02
N ASP A 121 -35.00 -2.25 -30.49
CA ASP A 121 -33.93 -3.22 -30.74
C ASP A 121 -32.91 -3.24 -29.59
N CYS A 122 -32.83 -4.39 -28.92
CA CYS A 122 -31.92 -4.64 -27.81
C CYS A 122 -30.62 -5.22 -28.35
N GLY A 123 -29.71 -4.35 -28.82
CA GLY A 123 -28.36 -4.76 -29.24
C GLY A 123 -27.42 -4.93 -28.04
N HIS A 124 -27.50 -6.05 -27.34
CA HIS A 124 -26.43 -6.46 -26.42
C HIS A 124 -25.18 -6.82 -27.24
N GLY A 125 -24.26 -5.87 -27.37
CA GLY A 125 -22.91 -6.11 -27.88
C GLY A 125 -22.12 -6.96 -26.89
N LEU A 126 -22.33 -8.27 -26.90
CA LEU A 126 -21.43 -9.23 -26.26
C LEU A 126 -20.16 -9.31 -27.11
N VAL A 127 -19.08 -8.72 -26.60
CA VAL A 127 -17.74 -8.87 -27.20
C VAL A 127 -17.34 -10.33 -27.06
N GLN A 128 -17.31 -11.05 -28.18
CA GLN A 128 -16.88 -12.44 -28.24
C GLN A 128 -15.34 -12.47 -28.14
N LEU A 129 -14.82 -12.99 -27.02
CA LEU A 129 -13.38 -13.18 -26.83
C LEU A 129 -12.87 -14.31 -27.73
N PRO A 130 -11.63 -14.22 -28.28
CA PRO A 130 -11.03 -15.31 -29.02
C PRO A 130 -10.81 -16.53 -28.12
N GLU A 131 -11.15 -17.72 -28.60
CA GLU A 131 -10.75 -18.97 -27.94
C GLU A 131 -9.22 -19.10 -27.99
N MET A 132 -8.60 -19.31 -26.83
CA MET A 132 -7.17 -19.61 -26.74
C MET A 132 -6.97 -21.11 -26.87
N ASP A 133 -6.27 -21.52 -27.93
CA ASP A 133 -5.86 -22.91 -28.13
C ASP A 133 -4.63 -23.24 -27.26
N LEU A 134 -4.83 -24.06 -26.23
CA LEU A 134 -3.76 -24.52 -25.33
C LEU A 134 -3.14 -25.81 -25.86
N SER A 135 -2.51 -25.75 -27.02
CA SER A 135 -1.64 -26.83 -27.49
C SER A 135 -0.23 -26.30 -27.71
N CYS A 136 0.65 -26.52 -26.73
CA CYS A 136 2.04 -26.94 -26.91
C CYS A 136 2.75 -26.92 -25.55
N ILE A 137 2.69 -28.06 -24.85
CA ILE A 137 3.66 -28.39 -23.81
C ILE A 137 4.80 -29.13 -24.52
N PRO A 138 5.99 -28.56 -24.69
CA PRO A 138 7.17 -29.37 -24.96
C PRO A 138 7.64 -29.98 -23.64
N SER A 139 7.27 -31.26 -23.45
CA SER A 139 7.88 -32.14 -22.47
C SER A 139 9.27 -32.53 -22.98
N GLU A 140 10.32 -31.88 -22.49
CA GLU A 140 11.68 -32.39 -22.66
C GLU A 140 12.31 -32.62 -21.27
N THR A 141 12.08 -33.82 -20.76
CA THR A 141 12.98 -34.51 -19.86
C THR A 141 14.35 -34.62 -20.52
N SER A 142 15.34 -33.90 -20.01
CA SER A 142 16.75 -34.19 -20.31
C SER A 142 17.52 -34.37 -19.01
N THR A 143 17.67 -35.64 -18.64
CA THR A 143 18.58 -36.12 -17.61
C THR A 143 20.00 -36.07 -18.18
N GLY A 144 20.81 -35.12 -17.72
CA GLY A 144 22.20 -34.96 -18.14
C GLY A 144 23.11 -34.71 -16.93
N ILE A 145 23.84 -35.76 -16.59
CA ILE A 145 24.76 -35.90 -15.46
C ILE A 145 26.14 -35.26 -15.78
N LEU A 146 26.76 -34.67 -14.74
CA LEU A 146 28.19 -34.35 -14.53
C LEU A 146 28.89 -33.30 -15.41
N ALA A 147 29.36 -32.21 -14.78
CA ALA A 147 30.80 -32.05 -14.51
C ALA A 147 31.06 -30.80 -13.64
N SER A 148 31.69 -31.04 -12.49
CA SER A 148 32.26 -30.06 -11.58
C SER A 148 33.34 -29.21 -12.28
N ARG A 149 33.26 -27.89 -12.18
CA ARG A 149 34.44 -27.02 -12.26
C ARG A 149 34.38 -26.01 -11.12
N GLY A 150 35.27 -26.21 -10.15
CA GLY A 150 35.43 -25.32 -9.01
C GLY A 150 35.87 -23.93 -9.47
N VAL A 151 35.20 -22.92 -8.92
CA VAL A 151 35.65 -21.53 -9.00
C VAL A 151 36.42 -21.26 -7.71
N LYS A 152 37.73 -21.01 -7.85
CA LYS A 152 38.59 -20.56 -6.76
C LYS A 152 38.06 -19.24 -6.22
N ALA A 153 37.94 -19.16 -4.90
CA ALA A 153 37.83 -17.91 -4.17
C ALA A 153 39.20 -17.24 -4.17
N ASP A 154 39.33 -16.11 -4.86
CA ASP A 154 40.46 -15.21 -4.67
C ASP A 154 40.03 -14.11 -3.70
N SER A 155 40.60 -14.17 -2.50
CA SER A 155 40.51 -13.15 -1.47
C SER A 155 41.19 -11.87 -1.94
N ILE A 156 40.42 -10.80 -2.18
CA ILE A 156 40.99 -9.46 -2.37
C ILE A 156 41.06 -8.80 -1.00
N SER A 157 42.22 -8.92 -0.36
CA SER A 157 42.64 -8.03 0.72
C SER A 157 43.31 -6.82 0.08
N SER A 158 42.79 -5.61 0.31
CA SER A 158 43.53 -4.38 0.01
C SER A 158 43.21 -3.32 1.05
N SER A 159 44.00 -3.36 2.12
CA SER A 159 44.26 -2.22 3.00
C SER A 159 45.01 -1.17 2.19
N THR A 160 44.48 0.05 2.10
CA THR A 160 45.30 1.22 1.79
C THR A 160 44.97 2.35 2.74
N LEU A 161 45.80 2.42 3.77
CA LEU A 161 45.98 3.50 4.71
C LEU A 161 46.64 4.67 3.96
N TRP A 162 45.99 5.84 3.93
CA TRP A 162 46.65 7.09 3.52
C TRP A 162 46.54 8.11 4.64
N ARG A 163 47.69 8.75 4.88
CA ARG A 163 47.97 9.79 5.87
C ARG A 163 47.16 11.06 5.66
#